data_AF-I3SRA2-F1
#
_entry.id   AF-I3SRA2-F1
#
_cell.length_a   1.000
_cell.length_b   1.000
_cell.length_c   1.000
_cell.angle_alpha   90.00
_cell.angle_beta   90.00
_cell.angle_gamma   90.00
#
_symmetry.space_group_name_H-M   'P 1'
#
loop_
_entity.id
_entity.type
_entity.pdbx_description
1 polymer ?
#
loop_
_entity_poly.entity_id
_entity_poly.type
_entity_poly.pdbx_seq_one_letter_code
_entity_poly.pdbx_strand_id
1 'polypeptide(L)'
;MVASVVIFGGTVIGLWHNWEKRTSLRDKSNNTKVDKTEQNGSVALEDPSQDNIAKSTVLRYGSRPDFKEIFEAMSEKWGNVDVGVLVCGPPTLQSSVSQEIRSHSLTRKPHFPIFHFNSHSFDL
;
A
#
# COMPACT_ATOMS: atom_id res chain seq x y z
N MET A 1 14.34 45.67 -12.99
CA MET A 1 13.99 45.33 -11.60
C MET A 1 12.51 44.97 -11.42
N VAL A 2 11.57 45.60 -12.14
CA VAL A 2 10.12 45.29 -12.00
C VAL A 2 9.71 43.96 -12.68
N ALA A 3 10.28 43.63 -13.84
CA ALA A 3 9.94 42.41 -14.59
C ALA A 3 10.23 41.10 -13.82
N SER A 4 11.28 41.06 -12.99
CA SER A 4 11.63 39.88 -12.19
C SER A 4 10.63 39.61 -11.07
N VAL A 5 10.02 40.67 -10.49
CA VAL A 5 9.01 40.55 -9.42
C VAL A 5 7.71 39.97 -9.98
N VAL A 6 7.33 40.35 -11.20
CA VAL A 6 6.11 39.83 -11.85
C VAL A 6 6.28 38.36 -12.23
N ILE A 7 7.47 37.97 -12.72
CA ILE A 7 7.74 36.58 -13.11
C ILE A 7 7.81 35.68 -11.87
N PHE A 8 8.60 36.03 -10.85
CA PHE A 8 8.72 35.16 -9.66
C PHE A 8 7.49 35.24 -8.75
N GLY A 9 6.91 36.42 -8.54
CA GLY A 9 5.72 36.58 -7.70
C GLY A 9 4.45 36.03 -8.37
N GLY A 10 4.23 36.36 -9.65
CA GLY A 10 3.05 35.91 -10.39
C GLY A 10 3.03 34.41 -10.63
N THR A 11 4.19 33.80 -10.89
CA THR A 11 4.27 32.34 -11.12
C THR A 11 3.90 31.55 -9.88
N VAL A 12 4.28 31.99 -8.68
CA VAL A 12 3.93 31.29 -7.42
C VAL A 12 2.44 31.36 -7.14
N ILE A 13 1.81 32.52 -7.38
CA ILE A 13 0.36 32.72 -7.20
C ILE A 13 -0.43 31.88 -8.22
N GLY A 14 0.05 31.85 -9.47
CA GLY A 14 -0.52 31.00 -10.52
C GLY A 14 -0.43 29.51 -10.19
N LEU A 15 0.73 29.05 -9.71
CA LEU A 15 0.94 27.67 -9.26
C LEU A 15 0.06 27.31 -8.07
N TRP A 16 -0.09 28.21 -7.09
CA TRP A 16 -0.94 27.99 -5.91
C TRP A 16 -2.41 27.79 -6.30
N HIS A 17 -2.94 28.67 -7.14
CA HIS A 17 -4.34 28.60 -7.58
C HIS A 17 -4.61 27.38 -8.48
N ASN A 18 -3.61 26.93 -9.24
CA ASN A 18 -3.73 25.71 -10.04
C ASN A 18 -3.64 24.44 -9.19
N TRP A 19 -2.87 24.48 -8.10
CA TRP A 19 -2.80 23.39 -7.13
C TRP A 19 -4.14 23.23 -6.40
N GLU A 20 -4.75 24.32 -5.95
CA GLU A 20 -6.04 24.32 -5.26
C GLU A 20 -7.18 23.76 -6.13
N LYS A 21 -7.18 24.08 -7.44
CA LYS A 21 -8.12 23.48 -8.39
C LYS A 21 -7.92 21.97 -8.57
N ARG A 22 -6.67 21.51 -8.57
CA ARG A 22 -6.35 20.08 -8.70
C ARG A 22 -6.76 19.29 -7.45
N THR A 23 -6.62 19.87 -6.26
CA THR A 23 -7.09 19.24 -5.02
C THR A 23 -8.61 19.20 -4.97
N SER A 24 -9.32 20.27 -5.35
CA SER A 24 -10.79 20.25 -5.33
C SER A 24 -11.39 19.28 -6.35
N LEU A 25 -10.78 19.14 -7.54
CA LEU A 25 -11.21 18.15 -8.54
C LEU A 25 -10.98 16.72 -8.04
N ARG A 26 -9.85 16.49 -7.34
CA ARG A 26 -9.53 15.21 -6.70
C ARG A 26 -10.51 14.91 -5.57
N ASP A 27 -10.87 15.89 -4.75
CA ASP A 27 -11.85 15.74 -3.67
C ASP A 27 -13.28 15.52 -4.22
N LYS A 28 -13.63 16.14 -5.36
CA LYS A 28 -14.91 15.89 -6.04
C LYS A 28 -14.98 14.47 -6.65
N SER A 29 -13.87 13.95 -7.16
CA SER A 29 -13.77 12.56 -7.65
C SER A 29 -13.84 11.53 -6.51
N ASN A 30 -13.41 11.91 -5.30
CA ASN A 30 -13.50 11.04 -4.12
C ASN A 30 -14.93 11.05 -3.53
N ASN A 31 -15.65 12.18 -3.63
CA ASN A 31 -17.03 12.32 -3.13
C ASN A 31 -18.10 11.63 -4.00
N THR A 32 -17.82 11.28 -5.27
CA THR A 32 -18.78 10.54 -6.12
C THR A 32 -18.69 9.02 -5.99
N LYS A 33 -17.85 8.48 -5.09
CA LYS A 33 -17.73 7.03 -4.84
C LYS A 33 -18.07 6.61 -3.41
N VAL A 34 -18.89 7.38 -2.70
CA VAL A 34 -19.47 6.96 -1.43
C VAL A 34 -20.97 6.77 -1.64
N ASP A 35 -21.33 5.60 -2.17
CA ASP A 35 -22.70 5.11 -2.05
C ASP A 35 -22.89 4.59 -0.62
N LYS A 36 -23.99 5.02 -0.03
CA LYS A 36 -24.35 4.79 1.37
C LYS A 36 -25.06 3.44 1.46
N THR A 37 -24.64 2.59 2.38
CA THR A 37 -25.55 1.62 3.00
C THR A 37 -25.13 1.41 4.43
N GLU A 38 -25.78 2.14 5.35
CA GLU A 38 -25.95 1.69 6.72
C GLU A 38 -27.09 0.67 6.73
N GLN A 39 -26.81 -0.58 7.11
CA GLN A 39 -27.84 -1.46 7.62
C GLN A 39 -27.24 -2.38 8.69
N ASN A 40 -27.67 -2.16 9.93
CA ASN A 40 -27.48 -3.07 11.04
C ASN A 40 -28.00 -4.47 10.67
N GLY A 41 -27.16 -5.48 10.88
CA GLY A 41 -27.52 -6.89 10.76
C GLY A 41 -26.35 -7.76 11.12
N SER A 42 -26.38 -8.35 12.32
CA SER A 42 -25.52 -9.46 12.71
C SER A 42 -25.74 -10.61 11.72
N VAL A 43 -24.80 -10.78 10.79
CA VAL A 43 -24.55 -12.02 10.05
C VAL A 43 -23.05 -12.03 9.80
N ALA A 44 -22.39 -13.12 10.23
CA ALA A 44 -20.98 -13.35 9.97
C ALA A 44 -20.71 -13.13 8.47
N LEU A 45 -19.99 -12.06 8.16
CA LEU A 45 -19.49 -11.78 6.83
C LEU A 45 -18.31 -12.73 6.66
N GLU A 46 -18.60 -13.94 6.17
CA GLU A 46 -17.58 -14.85 5.65
C GLU A 46 -16.86 -14.09 4.54
N ASP A 47 -15.70 -13.54 4.90
CA ASP A 47 -14.87 -12.77 3.99
C ASP A 47 -14.29 -13.75 2.97
N PRO A 48 -14.61 -13.64 1.66
CA PRO A 48 -14.05 -14.50 0.62
C PRO A 48 -12.51 -14.39 0.56
N SER A 49 -11.90 -13.40 1.22
CA SER A 49 -10.45 -13.33 1.41
C SER A 49 -9.91 -14.42 2.35
N GLN A 50 -10.66 -14.82 3.38
CA GLN A 50 -10.22 -15.81 4.39
C GLN A 50 -10.10 -17.22 3.79
N ASP A 51 -11.06 -17.61 2.94
CA ASP A 51 -11.04 -18.90 2.23
C ASP A 51 -9.86 -19.05 1.26
N ASN A 52 -9.34 -17.94 0.73
CA ASN A 52 -8.19 -17.93 -0.16
C ASN A 52 -6.85 -17.94 0.60
N ILE A 53 -6.81 -17.35 1.80
CA ILE A 53 -5.61 -17.32 2.65
C ILE A 53 -5.28 -18.73 3.16
N ALA A 54 -6.29 -19.49 3.60
CA ALA A 54 -6.12 -20.86 4.11
C ALA A 54 -5.59 -21.86 3.06
N LYS A 55 -5.80 -21.59 1.76
CA LYS A 55 -5.34 -22.45 0.65
C LYS A 55 -3.94 -22.13 0.14
N SER A 56 -3.29 -21.06 0.60
CA SER A 56 -2.04 -20.55 0.01
C SER A 56 -0.76 -20.92 0.78
N THR A 57 -0.85 -21.67 1.88
CA THR A 57 0.35 -22.02 2.68
C THR A 57 1.05 -23.25 2.11
N VAL A 58 1.93 -23.06 1.13
CA VAL A 58 2.84 -24.11 0.66
C VAL A 58 4.01 -24.23 1.63
N LEU A 59 4.02 -25.28 2.44
CA LEU A 59 5.13 -25.58 3.35
C LEU A 59 6.20 -26.41 2.60
N ARG A 60 7.39 -25.84 2.40
CA ARG A 60 8.58 -26.56 1.93
C ARG A 60 9.67 -26.51 2.98
N TYR A 61 10.12 -27.68 3.43
CA TYR A 61 11.17 -27.79 4.44
C TYR A 61 12.57 -27.71 3.81
N GLY A 62 13.54 -27.13 4.52
CA GLY A 62 14.96 -27.12 4.15
C GLY A 62 15.34 -26.17 3.01
N SER A 63 14.43 -25.30 2.54
CA SER A 63 14.68 -24.32 1.48
C SER A 63 14.40 -22.90 1.97
N ARG A 64 15.14 -21.92 1.45
CA ARG A 64 14.89 -20.50 1.72
C ARG A 64 13.67 -20.04 0.90
N PRO A 65 12.70 -19.32 1.48
CA PRO A 65 11.59 -18.75 0.72
C PRO A 65 12.06 -17.73 -0.32
N ASP A 66 11.45 -17.75 -1.50
CA ASP A 66 11.60 -16.68 -2.50
C ASP A 66 10.61 -15.56 -2.17
N PHE A 67 11.09 -14.53 -1.46
CA PHE A 67 10.24 -13.41 -1.05
C PHE A 67 9.66 -12.64 -2.25
N LYS A 68 10.37 -12.59 -3.37
CA LYS A 68 9.92 -11.86 -4.54
C LYS A 68 8.69 -12.53 -5.15
N GLU A 69 8.77 -13.85 -5.40
CA GLU A 69 7.65 -14.64 -5.90
C GLU A 69 6.44 -14.53 -4.96
N ILE A 70 6.70 -14.59 -3.65
CA ILE A 70 5.67 -14.50 -2.61
C ILE A 70 4.94 -13.15 -2.66
N PHE A 71 5.66 -12.02 -2.72
CA PHE A 71 5.05 -10.70 -2.77
C PHE A 71 4.35 -10.41 -4.11
N GLU A 72 4.91 -10.89 -5.22
CA GLU A 72 4.28 -10.78 -6.55
C GLU A 72 2.95 -11.56 -6.57
N ALA A 73 2.94 -12.81 -6.11
CA ALA A 73 1.76 -13.65 -6.07
C ALA A 73 0.65 -13.10 -5.14
N MET A 74 1.03 -12.49 -4.00
CA MET A 74 0.06 -11.79 -3.13
C MET A 74 -0.47 -10.52 -3.80
N SER A 75 0.38 -9.78 -4.50
CA SER A 75 -0.01 -8.53 -5.13
C SER A 75 -1.03 -8.69 -6.24
N GLU A 76 -0.97 -9.79 -6.98
CA GLU A 76 -1.96 -10.13 -8.00
C GLU A 76 -3.33 -10.49 -7.40
N LYS A 77 -3.35 -11.02 -6.17
CA LYS A 77 -4.57 -11.52 -5.52
C LYS A 77 -5.29 -10.47 -4.68
N TRP A 78 -4.57 -9.59 -4.00
CA TRP A 78 -5.14 -8.77 -2.93
C TRP A 78 -5.57 -7.36 -3.36
N GLY A 79 -5.10 -6.88 -4.52
CA GLY A 79 -5.47 -5.55 -5.01
C GLY A 79 -4.96 -4.41 -4.11
N ASN A 80 -5.67 -3.28 -4.06
CA ASN A 80 -5.20 -2.08 -3.38
C ASN A 80 -5.53 -2.10 -1.87
N VAL A 81 -4.71 -2.83 -1.11
CA VAL A 81 -4.83 -2.95 0.35
C VAL A 81 -3.48 -2.68 1.05
N ASP A 82 -3.54 -2.27 2.31
CA ASP A 82 -2.35 -2.14 3.17
C ASP A 82 -2.10 -3.45 3.93
N VAL A 83 -0.88 -3.98 3.82
CA VAL A 83 -0.49 -5.28 4.36
C VAL A 83 0.62 -5.11 5.38
N GLY A 84 0.40 -5.58 6.61
CA GLY A 84 1.45 -5.69 7.61
C GLY A 84 2.28 -6.97 7.44
N VAL A 85 3.60 -6.83 7.26
CA VAL A 85 4.55 -7.94 7.23
C VAL A 85 5.33 -7.97 8.54
N LEU A 86 5.04 -8.98 9.36
CA LEU A 86 5.68 -9.21 10.65
C LEU A 86 6.85 -10.17 10.50
N VAL A 87 8.04 -9.79 10.98
CA VAL A 87 9.25 -10.62 10.93
C VAL A 87 9.86 -10.75 12.32
N CYS A 88 10.05 -12.01 12.76
CA CYS A 88 10.79 -12.37 13.96
C CYS A 88 11.84 -13.43 13.58
N GLY A 89 13.11 -13.14 13.82
CA GLY A 89 14.21 -14.02 13.42
C GLY A 89 15.54 -13.29 13.27
N PRO A 90 16.56 -13.95 12.68
CA PRO A 90 17.90 -13.40 12.59
C PRO A 90 17.95 -12.10 11.75
N PRO A 91 18.93 -11.21 11.99
CA PRO A 91 19.05 -9.94 11.27
C PRO A 91 19.11 -10.09 9.74
N THR A 92 19.67 -11.20 9.26
CA THR A 92 19.77 -11.54 7.82
C THR A 92 18.40 -11.81 7.19
N LEU A 93 17.45 -12.38 7.95
CA LEU A 93 16.08 -12.57 7.50
C LEU A 93 15.36 -11.23 7.44
N GLN A 94 15.50 -10.42 8.50
CA GLN A 94 14.89 -9.09 8.58
C GLN A 94 15.36 -8.18 7.43
N SER A 95 16.65 -8.17 7.13
CA SER A 95 17.21 -7.39 6.02
C SER A 95 16.73 -7.91 4.67
N SER A 96 16.69 -9.23 4.47
CA SER A 96 16.21 -9.83 3.23
C SER A 96 14.75 -9.50 2.93
N VAL A 97 13.87 -9.57 3.94
CA VAL A 97 12.45 -9.28 3.76
C VAL A 97 12.22 -7.79 3.56
N SER A 98 12.85 -6.94 4.38
CA SER A 98 12.71 -5.48 4.24
C SER A 98 13.29 -4.96 2.93
N GLN A 99 14.36 -5.56 2.42
CA GLN A 99 14.91 -5.23 1.11
C GLN A 99 13.90 -5.55 0.00
N GLU A 100 13.26 -6.72 0.04
CA GLU A 100 12.28 -7.10 -0.99
C GLU A 100 10.99 -6.26 -0.92
N ILE A 101 10.55 -5.90 0.28
CA ILE A 101 9.42 -4.97 0.44
C ILE A 101 9.75 -3.60 -0.16
N ARG A 102 10.98 -3.11 0.03
CA ARG A 102 11.44 -1.84 -0.54
C ARG A 102 11.54 -1.89 -2.06
N SER A 103 12.10 -2.96 -2.64
CA SER A 103 12.13 -3.14 -4.10
C SER A 103 10.72 -3.17 -4.67
N HIS A 104 9.83 -3.95 -4.06
CA HIS A 104 8.44 -4.05 -4.49
C HIS A 104 7.71 -2.71 -4.41
N SER A 105 7.91 -1.92 -3.34
CA SER A 105 7.27 -0.60 -3.21
C SER A 105 7.70 0.38 -4.30
N LEU A 106 8.92 0.25 -4.84
CA LEU A 106 9.43 1.10 -5.92
C LEU A 106 8.89 0.70 -7.29
N THR A 107 8.69 -0.60 -7.52
CA THR A 107 8.18 -1.15 -8.79
C THR A 107 6.66 -1.37 -8.79
N ARG A 108 5.98 -1.03 -7.69
CA ARG A 108 4.56 -1.27 -7.45
C ARG A 108 3.67 -0.60 -8.50
N LYS A 109 2.65 -1.32 -8.98
CA LYS A 109 1.56 -0.76 -9.79
C LYS A 109 0.55 0.01 -8.91
N PRO A 110 -0.19 1.01 -9.44
CA PRO A 110 -1.09 1.85 -8.62
C PRO A 110 -2.20 1.12 -7.85
N HIS A 111 -2.62 -0.07 -8.31
CA HIS A 111 -3.71 -0.85 -7.72
C HIS A 111 -3.22 -2.09 -6.96
N PHE A 112 -1.92 -2.20 -6.69
CA PHE A 112 -1.30 -3.32 -5.99
C PHE A 112 -1.17 -3.00 -4.49
N PRO A 113 -1.00 -3.99 -3.61
CA PRO A 113 -0.97 -3.75 -2.17
C PRO A 113 0.31 -3.02 -1.74
N ILE A 114 0.23 -2.32 -0.61
CA ILE A 114 1.37 -1.69 0.06
C ILE A 114 1.81 -2.59 1.21
N PHE A 115 3.07 -3.01 1.21
CA PHE A 115 3.62 -3.84 2.27
C PHE A 115 4.37 -3.00 3.30
N HIS A 116 4.02 -3.19 4.57
CA HIS A 116 4.60 -2.51 5.73
C HIS A 116 5.45 -3.48 6.54
N PHE A 117 6.76 -3.29 6.53
CA PHE A 117 7.69 -4.11 7.29
C PHE A 117 7.66 -3.77 8.79
N ASN A 118 7.46 -4.77 9.63
CA ASN A 118 7.50 -4.68 11.09
C ASN A 118 8.42 -5.78 11.63
N SER A 119 9.54 -5.37 12.26
CA SER A 119 10.44 -6.28 12.94
C SER A 119 10.06 -6.36 14.42
N HIS A 120 9.83 -7.58 14.92
CA HIS A 120 9.52 -7.82 16.31
C HIS A 120 10.40 -8.94 16.85
N SER A 121 10.83 -8.79 18.10
CA SER A 121 11.45 -9.85 18.89
C SER A 121 10.46 -10.22 19.98
N PHE A 122 10.04 -11.47 19.99
CA PHE A 122 9.19 -11.99 21.05
C PHE A 122 10.09 -12.66 22.08
N ASP A 123 10.10 -12.12 23.29
CA ASP A 123 10.67 -12.81 24.44
C ASP A 123 9.62 -13.82 24.94
N LEU A 124 10.05 -15.08 25.11
CA LEU A 124 9.24 -16.22 25.52
C LEU A 124 9.57 -16.63 26.95
#